data_AF-A0AAV5WH21-F1
#
_entry.id   AF-A0AAV5WH21-F1
#
_cell.length_a   1.000
_cell.length_b   1.000
_cell.length_c   1.000
_cell.angle_alpha   90.00
_cell.angle_beta   90.00
_cell.angle_gamma   90.00
#
_symmetry.space_group_name_H-M   'P 1'
#
loop_
_entity.id
_entity.type
_entity.pdbx_description
1 polymer ?
#
loop_
_entity_poly.entity_id
_entity_poly.type
_entity_poly.pdbx_seq_one_letter_code
_entity_poly.pdbx_strand_id
1 'polypeptide(L)'
;AGDNYTVENFGLENPKFVLYAVDLISDNINTPVYTLQQEKGITAKDRGRFFTVLSSFDAVQYYDWSGTFPVSLGYPKIYTMGFDSVSDAQCRPVYEARSQYQAEQSWPSIYAPIITVDFGFDGTHAVSAHQQSGASCRKNGAASTLYMSPG
;
A
#
# COMPACT_ATOMS: atom_id res chain seq x y z
N ALA A 1 9.51 6.29 24.57
CA ALA A 1 9.36 4.86 24.28
C ALA A 1 9.97 4.08 25.44
N GLY A 2 9.22 3.20 26.10
CA GLY A 2 9.69 2.56 27.35
C GLY A 2 8.64 1.82 28.17
N ASP A 3 7.37 1.78 27.75
CA ASP A 3 6.35 0.99 28.45
C ASP A 3 6.20 -0.37 27.75
N ASN A 4 6.13 -1.44 28.54
CA ASN A 4 5.82 -2.77 28.02
C ASN A 4 4.37 -2.76 27.51
N TYR A 5 4.18 -2.97 26.22
CA TYR A 5 2.85 -3.12 25.64
C TYR A 5 2.45 -4.59 25.64
N THR A 6 1.31 -4.90 26.27
CA THR A 6 0.71 -6.23 26.20
C THR A 6 -0.37 -6.23 25.13
N VAL A 7 -0.29 -7.16 24.19
CA VAL A 7 -1.36 -7.42 23.21
C VAL A 7 -2.22 -8.53 23.76
N GLU A 8 -3.46 -8.22 24.12
CA GLU A 8 -4.44 -9.19 24.60
C GLU A 8 -5.47 -9.47 23.50
N ASN A 9 -5.64 -10.74 23.15
CA ASN A 9 -6.62 -11.18 22.18
C ASN A 9 -7.88 -11.71 22.88
N PHE A 10 -9.01 -11.02 22.69
CA PHE A 10 -10.32 -11.42 23.20
C PHE A 10 -11.18 -12.16 22.15
N GLY A 11 -10.59 -12.48 20.99
CA GLY A 11 -11.27 -13.08 19.84
C GLY A 11 -10.92 -14.55 19.62
N LEU A 12 -10.73 -14.93 18.35
CA LEU A 12 -10.43 -16.30 17.93
C LEU A 12 -9.15 -16.84 18.60
N GLU A 13 -9.08 -18.13 18.88
CA GLU A 13 -7.95 -18.79 19.56
C GLU A 13 -6.60 -18.58 18.84
N ASN A 14 -6.61 -18.36 17.52
CA ASN A 14 -5.42 -18.07 16.71
C ASN A 14 -5.70 -16.93 15.71
N PRO A 15 -5.69 -15.66 16.14
CA PRO A 15 -5.99 -14.55 15.26
C PRO A 15 -4.80 -14.30 14.32
N LYS A 16 -5.08 -14.10 13.03
CA LYS A 16 -4.12 -13.47 12.13
C LYS A 16 -4.35 -11.97 12.17
N PHE A 17 -3.37 -11.22 12.63
CA PHE A 17 -3.46 -9.76 12.70
C PHE A 17 -2.15 -9.13 12.22
N VAL A 18 -2.23 -7.86 11.83
CA VAL A 18 -1.09 -7.03 11.49
C VAL A 18 -1.02 -5.93 12.53
N LEU A 19 0.12 -5.81 13.21
CA LEU A 19 0.44 -4.70 14.08
C LEU A 19 1.40 -3.77 13.35
N TYR A 20 1.07 -2.49 13.30
CA TYR A 20 1.94 -1.45 12.76
C TYR A 20 2.04 -0.34 13.79
N ALA A 21 3.27 -0.07 14.23
CA ALA A 21 3.60 0.96 15.20
C ALA A 21 4.68 1.84 14.58
N VAL A 22 4.54 3.15 14.74
CA VAL A 22 5.43 4.15 14.14
C VAL A 22 6.03 4.99 15.25
N ASP A 23 7.29 5.38 15.10
CA ASP A 23 7.95 6.30 16.02
C ASP A 23 7.30 7.69 15.95
N LEU A 24 7.15 8.35 17.11
CA LEU A 24 6.61 9.70 17.20
C LEU A 24 7.48 10.76 16.51
N ILE A 25 8.73 10.43 16.19
CA ILE A 25 9.64 11.30 15.45
C ILE A 25 9.79 10.91 13.98
N SER A 26 9.04 9.92 13.50
CA SER A 26 9.07 9.51 12.09
C SER A 26 8.64 10.64 11.17
N ASP A 27 9.31 10.72 10.02
CA ASP A 27 8.80 11.51 8.91
C ASP A 27 7.39 11.01 8.54
N ASN A 28 6.50 11.96 8.23
CA ASN A 28 5.11 11.70 7.85
C ASN A 28 4.22 11.03 8.92
N ILE A 29 4.48 11.23 10.23
CA ILE A 29 3.67 10.66 11.34
C ILE A 29 2.15 10.81 11.23
N ASN A 30 1.66 11.85 10.55
CA ASN A 30 0.22 12.10 10.35
C ASN A 30 -0.34 11.41 9.09
N THR A 31 0.39 10.48 8.49
CA THR A 31 -0.05 9.72 7.32
C THR A 31 -1.22 8.83 7.69
N PRO A 32 -2.34 8.89 6.95
CA PRO A 32 -3.47 8.01 7.21
C PRO A 32 -3.09 6.52 7.09
N VAL A 33 -3.58 5.73 8.03
CA VAL A 33 -3.49 4.27 8.01
C VAL A 33 -4.90 3.71 7.85
N TYR A 34 -5.12 2.96 6.78
CA TYR A 34 -6.38 2.31 6.47
C TYR A 34 -6.27 0.80 6.70
N THR A 35 -7.38 0.19 7.10
CA THR A 35 -7.53 -1.27 7.13
C THR A 35 -8.47 -1.69 6.02
N LEU A 36 -8.08 -2.72 5.27
CA LEU A 36 -8.94 -3.26 4.21
C LEU A 36 -10.12 -4.00 4.80
N GLN A 37 -11.32 -3.74 4.26
CA GLN A 37 -12.51 -4.54 4.49
C GLN A 37 -12.82 -5.32 3.21
N GLN A 38 -13.03 -6.63 3.35
CA GLN A 38 -13.39 -7.51 2.24
C GLN A 38 -14.57 -6.91 1.45
N GLU A 39 -14.47 -6.93 0.11
CA GLU A 39 -15.47 -6.41 -0.85
C GLU A 39 -15.74 -4.90 -0.85
N LYS A 40 -15.43 -4.17 0.23
CA LYS A 40 -15.59 -2.70 0.29
C LYS A 40 -14.39 -1.92 -0.24
N GLY A 41 -13.22 -2.55 -0.23
CA GLY A 41 -11.99 -1.89 -0.63
C GLY A 41 -11.63 -0.67 0.23
N ILE A 42 -10.66 0.12 -0.21
CA ILE A 42 -10.35 1.43 0.36
C ILE A 42 -10.81 2.50 -0.62
N THR A 43 -11.51 3.53 -0.14
CA THR A 43 -11.65 4.81 -0.83
C THR A 43 -10.90 5.86 -0.02
N ALA A 44 -9.64 6.10 -0.35
CA ALA A 44 -8.85 7.13 0.31
C ALA A 44 -9.22 8.49 -0.30
N LYS A 45 -9.91 9.32 0.48
CA LYS A 45 -10.13 10.75 0.19
C LYS A 45 -9.28 11.56 1.15
N ASP A 46 -8.00 11.65 0.82
CA ASP A 46 -7.05 12.45 1.60
C ASP A 46 -6.30 13.43 0.68
N ARG A 47 -5.68 14.41 1.32
CA ARG A 47 -4.80 15.40 0.68
C ARG A 47 -3.31 15.11 0.85
N GLY A 48 -2.94 14.13 1.67
CA GLY A 48 -1.55 13.75 1.88
C GLY A 48 -0.97 12.95 0.71
N ARG A 49 0.32 13.16 0.48
CA ARG A 49 1.11 12.40 -0.51
C ARG A 49 1.11 10.89 -0.28
N PHE A 50 1.01 10.45 0.97
CA PHE A 50 1.08 9.04 1.33
C PHE A 50 -0.21 8.57 1.99
N PHE A 51 -0.51 7.29 1.83
CA PHE A 51 -1.29 6.54 2.81
C PHE A 51 -0.75 5.13 2.97
N THR A 52 -1.01 4.54 4.13
CA THR A 52 -0.64 3.15 4.41
C THR A 52 -1.89 2.29 4.54
N VAL A 53 -1.79 1.06 4.05
CA VAL A 53 -2.82 0.04 4.10
C VAL A 53 -2.31 -1.14 4.90
N LEU A 54 -3.09 -1.55 5.89
CA LEU A 54 -2.90 -2.79 6.62
C LEU A 54 -3.87 -3.84 6.07
N SER A 55 -3.31 -4.99 5.70
CA SER A 55 -4.00 -6.11 5.09
C SER A 55 -3.81 -7.37 5.91
N SER A 56 -4.90 -8.03 6.29
CA SER A 56 -4.87 -9.39 6.84
C SER A 56 -4.84 -10.48 5.74
N PHE A 57 -4.80 -10.08 4.46
CA PHE A 57 -4.79 -10.98 3.31
C PHE A 57 -3.38 -11.31 2.87
N ASP A 58 -3.20 -12.51 2.29
CA ASP A 58 -1.93 -12.95 1.72
C ASP A 58 -1.50 -12.09 0.51
N ALA A 59 -2.46 -11.46 -0.18
CA ALA A 59 -2.24 -10.52 -1.27
C ALA A 59 -3.38 -9.50 -1.37
N VAL A 60 -3.06 -8.30 -1.83
CA VAL A 60 -3.99 -7.24 -2.17
C VAL A 60 -3.83 -6.91 -3.65
N GLN A 61 -4.89 -7.04 -4.43
CA GLN A 61 -4.92 -6.55 -5.81
C GLN A 61 -5.51 -5.15 -5.84
N TYR A 62 -4.75 -4.18 -6.31
CA TYR A 62 -5.26 -2.83 -6.57
C TYR A 62 -5.79 -2.76 -7.99
N TYR A 63 -6.90 -2.07 -8.21
CA TYR A 63 -7.43 -1.73 -9.54
C TYR A 63 -8.31 -0.49 -9.45
N ASP A 64 -8.64 0.11 -10.61
CA ASP A 64 -9.43 1.35 -10.73
C ASP A 64 -8.84 2.53 -9.95
N TRP A 65 -7.56 2.83 -10.20
CA TRP A 65 -6.97 4.08 -9.71
C TRP A 65 -7.65 5.27 -10.36
N SER A 66 -8.21 6.17 -9.55
CA SER A 66 -8.81 7.41 -10.04
C SER A 66 -8.19 8.63 -9.34
N GLY A 67 -8.06 9.73 -10.07
CA GLY A 67 -7.40 10.93 -9.54
C GLY A 67 -6.82 11.77 -10.66
N THR A 68 -6.21 12.89 -10.33
CA THR A 68 -5.44 13.70 -11.28
C THR A 68 -3.99 13.64 -10.86
N PHE A 69 -3.11 13.01 -11.63
CA PHE A 69 -1.68 12.94 -11.37
C PHE A 69 -0.96 14.00 -12.21
N PRO A 70 -0.53 15.14 -11.62
CA PRO A 70 0.18 16.17 -12.37
C PRO A 70 1.47 15.59 -12.93
N VAL A 71 1.63 15.62 -14.25
CA VAL A 71 2.79 15.01 -14.95
C VAL A 71 4.14 15.46 -14.38
N SER A 72 4.22 16.71 -13.91
CA SER A 72 5.43 17.29 -13.32
C SER A 72 5.76 16.81 -11.91
N LEU A 73 4.80 16.21 -11.20
CA LEU A 73 4.98 15.75 -9.81
C LEU A 73 5.11 14.23 -9.71
N GLY A 74 4.77 13.52 -10.79
CA GLY A 74 4.94 12.07 -10.90
C GLY A 74 3.63 11.31 -10.86
N TYR A 75 3.77 10.01 -10.65
CA TYR A 75 2.67 9.05 -10.71
C TYR A 75 2.68 8.14 -9.47
N PRO A 76 1.58 7.43 -9.20
CA PRO A 76 1.49 6.55 -8.05
C PRO A 76 2.58 5.49 -8.03
N LYS A 77 3.20 5.36 -6.86
CA LYS A 77 4.15 4.32 -6.49
C LYS A 77 3.57 3.51 -5.33
N ILE A 78 3.84 2.21 -5.32
CA ILE A 78 3.42 1.31 -4.26
C ILE A 78 4.66 0.64 -3.65
N TYR A 79 4.70 0.60 -2.32
CA TYR A 79 5.76 -0.01 -1.52
C TYR A 79 5.17 -1.10 -0.61
N THR A 80 5.94 -2.13 -0.31
CA THR A 80 5.54 -3.26 0.58
C THR A 80 5.98 -3.04 2.04
N MET A 81 5.93 -1.79 2.49
CA MET A 81 6.34 -1.36 3.83
C MET A 81 5.45 -0.20 4.28
N GLY A 82 5.62 0.23 5.53
CA GLY A 82 4.94 1.41 6.08
C GLY A 82 5.57 2.72 5.61
N PHE A 83 4.82 3.81 5.75
CA PHE A 83 5.23 5.15 5.28
C PHE A 83 6.50 5.64 5.98
N ASP A 84 6.74 5.19 7.21
CA ASP A 84 7.87 5.52 8.06
C ASP A 84 9.20 5.02 7.49
N SER A 85 9.11 3.98 6.66
CA SER A 85 10.24 3.32 6.02
C SER A 85 10.40 3.73 4.56
N VAL A 86 9.44 4.46 3.98
CA VAL A 86 9.53 4.91 2.58
C VAL A 86 10.47 6.10 2.48
N SER A 87 11.72 5.84 2.08
CA SER A 87 12.66 6.87 1.66
C SER A 87 13.08 6.67 0.20
N ASP A 88 13.10 7.74 -0.58
CA ASP A 88 13.47 7.73 -2.01
C ASP A 88 14.90 7.18 -2.24
N ALA A 89 15.76 7.18 -1.22
CA ALA A 89 17.15 6.73 -1.31
C ALA A 89 17.35 5.22 -1.13
N GLN A 90 16.46 4.54 -0.41
CA GLN A 90 16.68 3.14 0.00
C GLN A 90 15.54 2.20 -0.39
N CYS A 91 14.37 2.73 -0.72
CA CYS A 91 13.18 1.93 -0.99
C CYS A 91 12.80 2.00 -2.45
N ARG A 92 12.75 0.85 -3.10
CA ARG A 92 12.26 0.73 -4.48
C ARG A 92 10.78 0.38 -4.46
N PRO A 93 9.94 1.07 -5.24
CA PRO A 93 8.54 0.69 -5.34
C PRO A 93 8.42 -0.68 -6.03
N VAL A 94 7.46 -1.48 -5.57
CA VAL A 94 7.07 -2.73 -6.24
C VAL A 94 6.18 -2.48 -7.45
N TYR A 95 5.62 -1.27 -7.54
CA TYR A 95 4.86 -0.80 -8.68
C TYR A 95 5.03 0.72 -8.82
N GLU A 96 5.23 1.19 -10.04
CA GLU A 96 5.25 2.61 -10.39
C GLU A 96 4.57 2.79 -11.75
N ALA A 97 3.52 3.61 -11.78
CA ALA A 97 2.87 3.98 -13.02
C ALA A 97 3.77 4.94 -13.83
N ARG A 98 3.78 4.84 -15.16
CA ARG A 98 4.54 5.78 -16.02
C ARG A 98 3.68 6.85 -16.67
N SER A 99 2.37 6.78 -16.48
CA SER A 99 1.41 7.76 -16.98
C SER A 99 0.08 7.67 -16.23
N GLN A 100 -0.74 8.72 -16.32
CA GLN A 100 -2.13 8.74 -15.85
C GLN A 100 -2.91 7.54 -16.42
N TYR A 101 -2.85 7.33 -17.74
CA TYR A 101 -3.52 6.23 -18.41
C TYR A 101 -3.07 4.87 -17.87
N GLN A 102 -1.77 4.68 -17.62
CA GLN A 102 -1.28 3.44 -17.03
C GLN A 102 -1.75 3.25 -15.59
N ALA A 103 -1.78 4.31 -14.78
CA ALA A 103 -2.30 4.23 -13.42
C ALA A 103 -3.75 3.71 -13.43
N GLU A 104 -4.62 4.33 -14.23
CA GLU A 104 -6.05 3.99 -14.35
C GLU A 104 -6.31 2.58 -14.89
N GLN A 105 -5.46 2.09 -15.81
CA GLN A 105 -5.64 0.80 -16.47
C GLN A 105 -4.85 -0.35 -15.82
N SER A 106 -4.02 -0.06 -14.82
CA SER A 106 -3.17 -1.04 -14.15
C SER A 106 -3.85 -1.72 -12.98
N TRP A 107 -3.73 -3.05 -12.91
CA TRP A 107 -4.30 -3.84 -11.81
C TRP A 107 -3.21 -4.60 -11.02
N PRO A 108 -2.28 -3.90 -10.35
CA PRO A 108 -1.14 -4.56 -9.71
C PRO A 108 -1.58 -5.40 -8.50
N SER A 109 -1.06 -6.63 -8.43
CA SER A 109 -1.22 -7.52 -7.28
C SER A 109 0.00 -7.45 -6.37
N ILE A 110 -0.20 -6.97 -5.15
CA ILE A 110 0.84 -6.71 -4.15
C ILE A 110 0.72 -7.70 -3.00
N TYR A 111 1.78 -8.46 -2.75
CA TYR A 111 1.83 -9.52 -1.74
C TYR A 111 2.52 -9.01 -0.47
N ALA A 112 1.84 -8.14 0.29
CA ALA A 112 2.37 -7.63 1.54
C ALA A 112 1.27 -7.30 2.56
N PRO A 113 1.53 -7.49 3.86
CA PRO A 113 0.59 -7.14 4.93
C PRO A 113 0.53 -5.63 5.22
N ILE A 114 1.58 -4.90 4.86
CA ILE A 114 1.70 -3.44 5.02
C ILE A 114 2.09 -2.87 3.65
N ILE A 115 1.30 -1.92 3.17
CA ILE A 115 1.47 -1.36 1.83
C ILE A 115 1.36 0.16 1.95
N THR A 116 2.36 0.89 1.46
CA THR A 116 2.29 2.34 1.33
C THR A 116 2.10 2.72 -0.12
N VAL A 117 1.16 3.63 -0.35
CA VAL A 117 0.95 4.28 -1.64
C VAL A 117 1.50 5.69 -1.53
N ASP A 118 2.42 6.03 -2.44
CA ASP A 118 2.94 7.38 -2.65
C ASP A 118 2.35 7.93 -3.94
N PHE A 119 1.61 9.02 -3.87
CA PHE A 119 1.01 9.66 -5.04
C PHE A 119 1.99 10.50 -5.86
N GLY A 120 3.17 10.78 -5.31
CA GLY A 120 4.16 11.71 -5.87
C GLY A 120 3.89 13.18 -5.55
N PHE A 121 2.72 13.52 -5.02
CA PHE A 121 2.34 14.90 -4.66
C PHE A 121 1.27 14.96 -3.59
N ASP A 122 1.14 16.12 -2.93
CA ASP A 122 0.01 16.44 -2.06
C ASP A 122 -1.15 17.04 -2.87
N GLY A 123 -2.36 16.50 -2.74
CA GLY A 123 -3.55 17.00 -3.43
C GLY A 123 -4.77 16.08 -3.27
N THR A 124 -5.90 16.38 -3.92
CA THR A 124 -7.06 15.48 -3.80
C THR A 124 -6.81 14.18 -4.57
N HIS A 125 -6.76 13.08 -3.84
CA HIS A 125 -6.64 11.73 -4.39
C HIS A 125 -7.94 10.95 -4.17
N ALA A 126 -8.23 9.99 -5.06
CA ALA A 126 -9.38 9.10 -4.95
C ALA A 126 -8.98 7.67 -5.35
N VAL A 127 -8.24 7.00 -4.46
CA VAL A 127 -7.89 5.60 -4.70
C VAL A 127 -9.02 4.72 -4.21
N SER A 128 -9.71 4.08 -5.16
CA SER A 128 -10.44 2.84 -4.92
C SER A 128 -9.44 1.68 -4.99
N ALA A 129 -9.42 0.85 -3.95
CA ALA A 129 -8.67 -0.40 -3.95
C ALA A 129 -9.61 -1.49 -3.51
N HIS A 130 -10.29 -2.14 -4.44
CA HIS A 130 -11.07 -3.32 -4.14
C HIS A 130 -10.16 -4.48 -3.75
N GLN A 131 -10.72 -5.50 -3.09
CA GLN A 131 -9.91 -6.56 -2.51
C GLN A 131 -10.54 -7.93 -2.76
N GLN A 132 -9.71 -8.85 -3.22
CA GLN A 132 -9.97 -10.28 -3.19
C GLN A 132 -8.77 -10.97 -2.53
N SER A 133 -9.03 -12.03 -1.75
CA SER A 133 -7.94 -12.90 -1.26
C SER A 133 -7.16 -13.43 -2.46
N GLY A 134 -5.85 -13.19 -2.48
CA GLY A 134 -4.94 -13.76 -3.48
C GLY A 134 -4.83 -15.29 -3.41
N ALA A 135 -5.49 -15.98 -2.47
CA ALA A 135 -5.50 -17.44 -2.38
C ALA A 135 -6.01 -18.12 -3.66
N SER A 136 -6.87 -17.46 -4.43
CA SER A 136 -7.36 -17.95 -5.73
C SER A 136 -6.48 -17.52 -6.91
N CYS A 137 -5.60 -16.52 -6.75
CA CYS A 137 -4.56 -16.22 -7.72
C CYS A 137 -3.54 -17.35 -7.62
N ARG A 138 -3.54 -18.27 -8.60
CA ARG A 138 -2.47 -19.27 -8.75
C ARG A 138 -1.14 -18.52 -8.61
N LYS A 139 -0.40 -18.82 -7.54
CA LYS A 139 1.05 -18.63 -7.53
C LYS A 139 1.55 -19.46 -8.70
N ASN A 140 1.64 -18.89 -9.89
CA ASN A 140 2.38 -19.54 -10.96
C ASN A 140 3.76 -19.77 -10.37
N GLY A 141 4.26 -21.00 -10.38
CA GLY A 141 5.62 -21.32 -9.90
C GLY A 141 6.73 -20.56 -10.65
N ALA A 142 6.33 -19.73 -11.63
CA ALA A 142 7.14 -18.81 -12.42
C ALA A 142 6.74 -17.33 -12.23
N ALA A 143 5.98 -16.95 -11.19
CA ALA A 143 5.80 -15.54 -10.81
C ALA A 143 7.06 -15.02 -10.11
N SER A 144 8.20 -15.17 -10.77
CA SER A 144 9.36 -14.33 -10.60
C SER A 144 8.99 -12.96 -11.18
N THR A 145 8.87 -11.95 -10.33
CA THR A 145 8.90 -10.55 -10.76
C THR A 145 10.23 -10.34 -11.48
N LEU A 146 10.17 -10.17 -12.81
CA LEU A 146 11.35 -9.95 -13.63
C LEU A 146 11.73 -8.48 -13.48
N TYR A 147 12.73 -8.19 -12.65
CA TYR A 147 13.32 -6.87 -12.53
C TYR A 147 14.08 -6.56 -13.83
N MET A 148 13.46 -5.80 -14.73
CA MET A 148 14.17 -5.20 -15.85
C MET A 148 14.65 -3.81 -15.44
N SER A 149 15.95 -3.66 -15.17
CA SER A 149 16.59 -2.34 -15.17
C SER A 149 16.72 -1.85 -16.62
N PRO A 150 16.34 -0.61 -16.97
CA PRO A 150 16.84 -0.01 -18.19
C PRO A 150 18.35 0.21 -17.99
N GLY A 151 19.16 -0.40 -18.86
CA GLY A 151 20.62 -0.24 -18.86
C GLY A 151 21.07 1.20 -19.00
#